data_AF-A0A8T2H804-F1
#
_entry.id   AF-A0A8T2H804-F1
#
_cell.length_a   1.000
_cell.length_b   1.000
_cell.length_c   1.000
_cell.angle_alpha   90.00
_cell.angle_beta   90.00
_cell.angle_gamma   90.00
#
_symmetry.space_group_name_H-M   'P 1'
#
loop_
_entity.id
_entity.type
_entity.pdbx_description
1 polymer ?
#
loop_
_entity_poly.entity_id
_entity_poly.type
_entity_poly.pdbx_seq_one_letter_code
_entity_poly.pdbx_strand_id
1 'polypeptide(L)'
;MAETKNWYNTREAIEKTSPSRLDGINLKEETFQRWSYTSFLQELGQRLNNPQKTIATAIVLCQRFFTRQSLTKNDPKTVAIICMFIAGKVEGSPRPAGDVVFVSYRVLFNKEPLRDVFERLKMTVLTGEKLVLSTLECDLEIEHPYKLVMDWVKRSVKTEDGRRLCQAAFNFVNDSLRTSLCLQFGPSQIASAAIYIGLSMCKMTLPCDGDKAWWREFDVTKRQLWEICDQMLDLYVQDFVVPRHGL
;
A
#
# COMPACT_ATOMS: atom_id res chain seq x y z
N MET A 1 -8.54 -0.83 28.19
CA MET A 1 -7.43 -0.66 27.23
C MET A 1 -7.82 -1.43 26.00
N ALA A 2 -7.98 -0.79 24.85
CA ALA A 2 -8.23 -1.53 23.61
C ALA A 2 -7.00 -2.40 23.33
N GLU A 3 -7.18 -3.70 23.13
CA GLU A 3 -6.12 -4.55 22.61
C GLU A 3 -5.64 -3.95 21.29
N THR A 4 -4.35 -3.64 21.19
CA THR A 4 -3.74 -3.16 19.96
C THR A 4 -3.85 -4.28 18.93
N LYS A 5 -4.75 -4.13 17.95
CA LYS A 5 -4.97 -5.15 16.93
C LYS A 5 -3.70 -5.33 16.11
N ASN A 6 -3.16 -6.54 16.11
CA ASN A 6 -1.94 -6.84 15.39
C ASN A 6 -2.26 -7.20 13.94
N TRP A 7 -1.87 -6.33 13.00
CA TRP A 7 -1.97 -6.57 11.56
C TRP A 7 -0.69 -7.09 10.93
N TYR A 8 0.36 -7.28 11.73
CA TYR A 8 1.66 -7.73 11.26
C TYR A 8 1.76 -9.24 11.27
N ASN A 9 2.21 -9.80 10.17
CA ASN A 9 2.35 -11.22 9.91
C ASN A 9 3.78 -11.51 9.45
N THR A 10 4.26 -12.72 9.70
CA THR A 10 5.53 -13.15 9.11
C THR A 10 5.36 -13.32 7.60
N ARG A 11 6.44 -13.13 6.83
CA ARG A 11 6.46 -13.43 5.39
C ARG A 11 5.92 -14.82 5.09
N GLU A 12 6.35 -15.81 5.87
CA GLU A 12 5.90 -17.20 5.74
C GLU A 12 4.39 -17.35 5.92
N ALA A 13 3.79 -16.68 6.91
CA ALA A 13 2.35 -16.74 7.14
C ALA A 13 1.56 -16.13 5.97
N ILE A 14 2.06 -15.04 5.38
CA ILE A 14 1.44 -14.41 4.21
C ILE A 14 1.56 -15.32 2.97
N GLU A 15 2.72 -15.93 2.76
CA GLU A 15 3.00 -16.71 1.55
C GLU A 15 2.40 -18.13 1.58
N LYS A 16 2.28 -18.74 2.76
CA LYS A 16 1.88 -20.15 2.91
C LYS A 16 0.51 -20.36 3.54
N THR A 17 0.01 -19.42 4.33
CA THR A 17 -1.21 -19.62 5.15
C THR A 17 -2.26 -18.52 4.97
N SER A 18 -2.18 -17.73 3.90
CA SER A 18 -3.23 -16.75 3.58
C SER A 18 -4.60 -17.43 3.35
N PRO A 19 -5.73 -16.74 3.58
CA PRO A 19 -7.04 -17.27 3.23
C PRO A 19 -7.15 -17.70 1.75
N SER A 20 -6.56 -16.92 0.85
CA SER A 20 -6.48 -17.24 -0.59
C SER A 20 -5.71 -18.53 -0.85
N ARG A 21 -4.62 -18.76 -0.11
CA ARG A 21 -3.84 -20.00 -0.19
C ARG A 21 -4.65 -21.22 0.24
N LEU A 22 -5.37 -21.09 1.35
CA LEU A 22 -6.24 -22.15 1.86
C LEU A 22 -7.38 -22.47 0.89
N ASP A 23 -7.85 -21.48 0.14
CA ASP A 23 -8.85 -21.65 -0.93
C ASP A 23 -8.25 -22.05 -2.30
N GLY A 24 -6.95 -22.39 -2.35
CA GLY A 24 -6.32 -23.01 -3.53
C GLY A 24 -5.63 -22.07 -4.51
N ILE A 25 -5.55 -20.76 -4.24
CA ILE A 25 -4.79 -19.82 -5.08
C ILE A 25 -3.29 -20.00 -4.80
N ASN A 26 -2.50 -20.19 -5.86
CA ASN A 26 -1.04 -20.36 -5.73
C ASN A 26 -0.31 -19.02 -5.47
N LEU A 27 0.98 -19.08 -5.12
CA LEU A 27 1.76 -17.91 -4.68
C LEU A 27 1.93 -16.87 -5.78
N LYS A 28 2.21 -17.34 -7.00
CA LYS A 28 2.41 -16.44 -8.13
C LYS A 28 1.15 -15.68 -8.45
N GLU A 29 0.00 -16.36 -8.44
CA GLU A 29 -1.30 -15.78 -8.71
C GLU A 29 -1.74 -14.80 -7.60
N GLU A 30 -1.65 -15.19 -6.33
CA GLU A 30 -1.99 -14.29 -5.22
C GLU A 30 -1.10 -13.04 -5.23
N THR A 31 0.21 -13.21 -5.43
CA THR A 31 1.16 -12.09 -5.51
C THR A 31 0.81 -11.15 -6.66
N PHE A 32 0.48 -11.70 -7.84
CA PHE A 32 0.06 -10.90 -8.98
C PHE A 32 -1.25 -10.14 -8.72
N GLN A 33 -2.24 -10.79 -8.10
CA GLN A 33 -3.51 -10.12 -7.75
C GLN A 33 -3.28 -8.98 -6.76
N ARG A 34 -2.43 -9.20 -5.74
CA ARG A 34 -2.01 -8.15 -4.78
C ARG A 34 -1.35 -6.97 -5.47
N TRP A 35 -0.38 -7.23 -6.34
CA TRP A 35 0.26 -6.20 -7.15
C TRP A 35 -0.75 -5.47 -8.07
N SER A 36 -1.68 -6.22 -8.67
CA SER A 36 -2.67 -5.70 -9.61
C SER A 36 -3.68 -4.77 -8.96
N TYR A 37 -4.27 -5.13 -7.81
CA TYR A 37 -5.22 -4.23 -7.15
C TYR A 37 -4.54 -3.02 -6.51
N THR A 38 -3.31 -3.14 -6.01
CA THR A 38 -2.57 -2.00 -5.45
C THR A 38 -2.14 -1.00 -6.52
N SER A 39 -1.68 -1.49 -7.68
CA SER A 39 -1.38 -0.64 -8.85
C SER A 39 -2.63 0.06 -9.36
N PHE A 40 -3.77 -0.65 -9.39
CA PHE A 40 -5.06 -0.04 -9.73
C PHE A 40 -5.51 1.03 -8.74
N LEU A 41 -5.37 0.81 -7.43
CA LEU A 41 -5.66 1.81 -6.41
C LEU A 41 -4.81 3.07 -6.57
N GLN A 42 -3.53 2.89 -6.88
CA GLN A 42 -2.61 3.99 -7.13
C GLN A 42 -3.08 4.87 -8.30
N GLU A 43 -3.44 4.25 -9.43
CA GLU A 43 -3.94 4.98 -10.59
C GLU A 43 -5.31 5.62 -10.31
N LEU A 44 -6.25 4.87 -9.72
CA LEU A 44 -7.58 5.35 -9.38
C LEU A 44 -7.52 6.60 -8.49
N GLY A 45 -6.74 6.53 -7.41
CA GLY A 45 -6.56 7.65 -6.49
C GLY A 45 -5.96 8.89 -7.16
N GLN A 46 -4.98 8.70 -8.04
CA GLN A 46 -4.41 9.80 -8.83
C GLN A 46 -5.45 10.43 -9.75
N ARG A 47 -6.24 9.63 -10.48
CA ARG A 47 -7.29 10.15 -11.37
C ARG A 47 -8.44 10.81 -10.61
N LEU A 48 -8.69 10.41 -9.36
CA LEU A 48 -9.63 11.07 -8.45
C LEU A 48 -9.02 12.31 -7.77
N ASN A 49 -7.77 12.67 -8.05
CA ASN A 49 -7.04 13.75 -7.37
C ASN A 49 -7.08 13.60 -5.84
N ASN A 50 -6.92 12.38 -5.33
CA ASN A 50 -6.78 12.14 -3.89
C ASN A 50 -5.31 12.32 -3.46
N PRO A 51 -5.06 12.86 -2.26
CA PRO A 51 -3.70 12.92 -1.71
C PRO A 51 -3.05 11.54 -1.62
N GLN A 52 -1.73 11.44 -1.82
CA GLN A 52 -1.02 10.15 -1.76
C GLN A 52 -1.24 9.42 -0.43
N LYS A 53 -1.39 10.14 0.69
CA LYS A 53 -1.73 9.55 1.99
C LYS A 53 -3.06 8.78 1.94
N THR A 54 -4.08 9.34 1.32
CA THR A 54 -5.39 8.69 1.11
C THR A 54 -5.27 7.43 0.26
N ILE A 55 -4.47 7.49 -0.80
CA ILE A 55 -4.21 6.34 -1.68
C ILE A 55 -3.50 5.23 -0.90
N ALA A 56 -2.48 5.57 -0.12
CA ALA A 56 -1.76 4.63 0.74
C ALA A 56 -2.69 3.99 1.77
N THR A 57 -3.57 4.76 2.40
CA THR A 57 -4.61 4.24 3.31
C THR A 57 -5.50 3.23 2.59
N ALA A 58 -6.00 3.54 1.39
CA ALA A 58 -6.82 2.61 0.61
C ALA A 58 -6.08 1.29 0.30
N ILE A 59 -4.79 1.37 -0.05
CA ILE A 59 -3.95 0.20 -0.33
C ILE A 59 -3.80 -0.67 0.92
N VAL A 60 -3.46 -0.08 2.07
CA VAL A 60 -3.27 -0.83 3.31
C VAL A 60 -4.58 -1.45 3.80
N LEU A 61 -5.72 -0.75 3.69
CA LEU A 61 -7.04 -1.32 3.99
C LEU A 61 -7.33 -2.56 3.12
N CYS A 62 -7.04 -2.48 1.81
CA CYS A 62 -7.25 -3.59 0.88
C CYS A 62 -6.30 -4.77 1.17
N GLN A 63 -5.02 -4.48 1.45
CA GLN A 63 -4.03 -5.49 1.85
C GLN A 63 -4.46 -6.21 3.14
N ARG A 64 -4.91 -5.46 4.16
CA ARG A 64 -5.45 -6.01 5.42
C ARG A 64 -6.70 -6.84 5.20
N PHE A 65 -7.63 -6.39 4.33
CA PHE A 65 -8.84 -7.14 4.00
C PHE A 65 -8.49 -8.56 3.50
N PHE A 66 -7.55 -8.66 2.56
CA PHE A 66 -7.09 -9.95 2.01
C PHE A 66 -6.14 -10.74 2.92
N THR A 67 -5.89 -10.30 4.16
CA THR A 67 -5.34 -11.19 5.20
C THR A 67 -6.41 -12.01 5.90
N ARG A 68 -7.68 -11.59 5.81
CA ARG A 68 -8.83 -12.21 6.48
C ARG A 68 -9.83 -12.82 5.50
N GLN A 69 -9.82 -12.33 4.26
CA GLN A 69 -10.70 -12.77 3.19
C GLN A 69 -9.89 -13.33 2.03
N SER A 70 -10.52 -14.24 1.29
CA SER A 70 -9.92 -14.86 0.12
C SER A 70 -10.26 -14.11 -1.17
N LEU A 71 -9.30 -14.06 -2.08
CA LEU A 71 -9.45 -13.57 -3.45
C LEU A 71 -10.39 -14.46 -4.29
N THR A 72 -10.66 -15.72 -3.91
CA THR A 72 -11.65 -16.57 -4.60
C THR A 72 -13.09 -16.16 -4.29
N LYS A 73 -13.31 -15.56 -3.12
CA LYS A 73 -14.64 -15.20 -2.60
C LYS A 73 -15.00 -13.74 -2.85
N ASN A 74 -14.01 -12.90 -3.16
CA ASN A 74 -14.19 -11.45 -3.28
C ASN A 74 -13.41 -10.92 -4.48
N ASP A 75 -14.10 -10.20 -5.39
CA ASP A 75 -13.45 -9.56 -6.53
C ASP A 75 -12.47 -8.45 -6.04
N PRO A 76 -11.17 -8.55 -6.35
CA PRO A 76 -10.17 -7.64 -5.79
C PRO A 76 -10.32 -6.20 -6.25
N LYS A 77 -10.83 -5.97 -7.48
CA LYS A 77 -11.06 -4.63 -8.01
C LYS A 77 -12.25 -3.96 -7.33
N THR A 78 -13.32 -4.71 -7.07
CA THR A 78 -14.49 -4.23 -6.31
C THR A 78 -14.11 -3.86 -4.88
N VAL A 79 -13.36 -4.73 -4.18
CA VAL A 79 -12.87 -4.43 -2.82
C VAL A 79 -11.96 -3.20 -2.82
N ALA A 80 -11.08 -3.06 -3.80
CA ALA A 80 -10.24 -1.88 -3.96
C ALA A 80 -11.06 -0.59 -4.13
N ILE A 81 -12.08 -0.58 -4.98
CA ILE A 81 -12.97 0.58 -5.17
C ILE A 81 -13.64 0.98 -3.85
N ILE A 82 -14.12 0.00 -3.07
CA ILE A 82 -14.71 0.23 -1.75
C ILE A 82 -13.67 0.80 -0.77
N CYS A 83 -12.45 0.24 -0.73
CA CYS A 83 -11.37 0.73 0.11
C CYS A 83 -10.98 2.18 -0.23
N MET A 84 -10.97 2.54 -1.52
CA MET A 84 -10.71 3.93 -1.95
C MET A 84 -11.80 4.89 -1.46
N PHE A 85 -13.06 4.48 -1.53
CA PHE A 85 -14.20 5.25 -1.02
C PHE A 85 -14.12 5.45 0.51
N ILE A 86 -13.78 4.39 1.26
CA ILE A 86 -13.60 4.45 2.72
C ILE A 86 -12.41 5.34 3.09
N ALA A 87 -11.25 5.13 2.46
CA ALA A 87 -10.03 5.89 2.77
C ALA A 87 -10.22 7.40 2.57
N GLY A 88 -10.96 7.81 1.53
CA GLY A 88 -11.31 9.21 1.32
C GLY A 88 -12.03 9.82 2.52
N LYS A 89 -12.96 9.09 3.15
CA LYS A 89 -13.67 9.55 4.35
C LYS A 89 -12.75 9.60 5.57
N VAL A 90 -11.95 8.57 5.77
CA VAL A 90 -11.02 8.44 6.90
C VAL A 90 -9.97 9.56 6.90
N GLU A 91 -9.44 9.90 5.72
CA GLU A 91 -8.34 10.86 5.56
C GLU A 91 -8.81 12.30 5.30
N GLY A 92 -10.11 12.57 5.40
CA GLY A 92 -10.66 13.92 5.19
C GLY A 92 -10.62 14.41 3.75
N SER A 93 -10.49 13.51 2.77
CA SER A 93 -10.57 13.80 1.33
C SER A 93 -11.66 12.96 0.64
N PRO A 94 -12.94 13.02 1.08
CA PRO A 94 -13.99 12.14 0.57
C PRO A 94 -14.31 12.46 -0.89
N ARG A 95 -14.68 11.42 -1.64
CA ARG A 95 -15.23 11.52 -3.00
C ARG A 95 -16.63 10.90 -3.02
N PRO A 96 -17.60 11.47 -3.75
CA PRO A 96 -18.90 10.83 -3.95
C PRO A 96 -18.74 9.42 -4.51
N ALA A 97 -19.56 8.47 -4.05
CA ALA A 97 -19.50 7.08 -4.54
C ALA A 97 -19.67 7.00 -6.07
N GLY A 98 -20.48 7.89 -6.65
CA GLY A 98 -20.65 7.99 -8.11
C GLY A 98 -19.33 8.32 -8.83
N ASP A 99 -18.57 9.30 -8.35
CA ASP A 99 -17.29 9.70 -8.95
C ASP A 99 -16.27 8.56 -8.85
N VAL A 100 -16.19 7.91 -7.68
CA VAL A 100 -15.30 6.76 -7.45
C VAL A 100 -15.63 5.64 -8.44
N VAL A 101 -16.91 5.29 -8.60
CA VAL A 101 -17.35 4.27 -9.57
C VAL A 101 -17.05 4.69 -11.00
N PHE A 102 -17.41 5.90 -11.40
CA PHE A 102 -17.22 6.37 -12.76
C PHE A 102 -15.74 6.37 -13.17
N VAL A 103 -14.87 6.92 -12.33
CA VAL A 103 -13.42 6.94 -12.60
C VAL A 103 -12.83 5.53 -12.55
N SER A 104 -13.26 4.68 -11.60
CA SER A 104 -12.79 3.29 -11.54
C SER A 104 -13.11 2.49 -12.80
N TYR A 105 -14.30 2.66 -13.36
CA TYR A 105 -14.72 1.99 -14.58
C TYR A 105 -13.89 2.46 -15.78
N ARG A 106 -13.59 3.75 -15.87
CA ARG A 106 -12.69 4.30 -16.90
C ARG A 106 -11.27 3.78 -16.78
N VAL A 107 -10.74 3.62 -15.56
CA VAL A 107 -9.41 3.04 -15.34
C VAL A 107 -9.37 1.56 -15.76
N LEU A 108 -10.42 0.78 -15.45
CA LEU A 108 -10.44 -0.66 -15.76
C LEU A 108 -10.70 -0.96 -17.24
N PHE A 109 -11.61 -0.21 -17.88
CA PHE A 109 -12.16 -0.58 -19.19
C PHE A 109 -11.90 0.44 -20.29
N ASN A 110 -11.32 1.61 -19.95
CA ASN A 110 -11.13 2.75 -20.86
C ASN A 110 -12.42 3.16 -21.61
N LYS A 111 -13.57 3.05 -20.92
CA LYS A 111 -14.91 3.33 -21.45
C LYS A 111 -15.76 4.00 -20.38
N GLU A 112 -16.88 4.59 -20.78
CA GLU A 112 -17.90 5.04 -19.85
C GLU A 112 -18.84 3.88 -19.48
N PRO A 113 -19.30 3.79 -18.22
CA PRO A 113 -20.26 2.78 -17.82
C PRO A 113 -21.64 3.09 -18.40
N LEU A 114 -22.34 2.06 -18.87
CA LEU A 114 -23.78 2.17 -19.13
C LEU A 114 -24.52 2.49 -17.83
N ARG A 115 -25.67 3.17 -17.93
CA ARG A 115 -26.42 3.66 -16.75
C ARG A 115 -26.76 2.55 -15.75
N ASP A 116 -27.21 1.40 -16.24
CA ASP A 116 -27.58 0.25 -15.40
C ASP A 116 -26.36 -0.36 -14.71
N VAL A 117 -25.22 -0.46 -15.40
CA VAL A 117 -23.94 -0.91 -14.85
C VAL A 117 -23.45 0.05 -13.77
N PHE A 118 -23.52 1.35 -14.04
CA PHE A 118 -23.13 2.40 -13.11
C PHE A 118 -23.92 2.33 -11.80
N GLU A 119 -25.26 2.26 -11.88
CA GLU A 119 -26.10 2.20 -10.67
C GLU A 119 -25.86 0.90 -9.88
N ARG A 120 -25.68 -0.24 -10.56
CA ARG A 120 -25.31 -1.50 -9.89
C ARG A 120 -23.99 -1.38 -9.14
N LEU A 121 -22.93 -0.89 -9.79
CA LEU A 121 -21.62 -0.73 -9.15
C LEU A 121 -21.66 0.24 -7.99
N LYS A 122 -22.40 1.35 -8.12
CA LYS A 122 -22.63 2.32 -7.03
C LYS A 122 -23.30 1.68 -5.83
N MET A 123 -24.34 0.86 -6.05
CA MET A 123 -24.97 0.10 -4.98
C MET A 123 -24.04 -0.95 -4.35
N THR A 124 -23.20 -1.61 -5.16
CA THR A 124 -22.16 -2.52 -4.64
C THR A 124 -21.17 -1.79 -3.74
N VAL A 125 -20.73 -0.59 -4.11
CA VAL A 125 -19.80 0.20 -3.28
C VAL A 125 -20.45 0.58 -1.95
N LEU A 126 -21.70 1.05 -1.97
CA LEU A 126 -22.40 1.48 -0.76
C LEU A 126 -22.73 0.32 0.18
N THR A 127 -23.13 -0.83 -0.36
CA THR A 127 -23.44 -2.01 0.47
C THR A 127 -22.19 -2.75 0.92
N GLY A 128 -21.17 -2.82 0.06
CA GLY A 128 -19.87 -3.45 0.34
C GLY A 128 -19.04 -2.71 1.39
N GLU A 129 -19.30 -1.43 1.65
CA GLU A 129 -18.66 -0.69 2.75
C GLU A 129 -18.78 -1.44 4.09
N LYS A 130 -19.99 -1.94 4.41
CA LYS A 130 -20.22 -2.68 5.67
C LYS A 130 -19.38 -3.95 5.75
N LEU A 131 -19.17 -4.64 4.63
CA LEU A 131 -18.33 -5.84 4.56
C LEU A 131 -16.86 -5.50 4.86
N VAL A 132 -16.33 -4.44 4.25
CA VAL A 132 -14.95 -4.01 4.49
C VAL A 132 -14.78 -3.54 5.93
N LEU A 133 -15.67 -2.69 6.44
CA LEU A 133 -15.61 -2.18 7.82
C LEU A 133 -15.68 -3.31 8.86
N SER A 134 -16.57 -4.28 8.68
CA SER A 134 -16.68 -5.42 9.59
C SER A 134 -15.47 -6.35 9.51
N THR A 135 -14.96 -6.61 8.29
CA THR A 135 -13.75 -7.42 8.09
C THR A 135 -12.53 -6.79 8.74
N LEU A 136 -12.42 -5.45 8.68
CA LEU A 136 -11.34 -4.70 9.31
C LEU A 136 -11.61 -4.37 10.78
N GLU A 137 -12.76 -4.81 11.32
CA GLU A 137 -13.24 -4.49 12.66
C GLU A 137 -13.13 -3.00 13.01
N CYS A 138 -13.44 -2.14 12.03
CA CYS A 138 -13.34 -0.69 12.10
C CYS A 138 -11.94 -0.15 12.48
N ASP A 139 -10.87 -0.93 12.33
CA ASP A 139 -9.49 -0.46 12.51
C ASP A 139 -8.98 0.21 11.23
N LEU A 140 -9.37 1.48 11.09
CA LEU A 140 -9.11 2.31 9.92
C LEU A 140 -7.97 3.31 10.14
N GLU A 141 -7.40 3.38 11.35
CA GLU A 141 -6.31 4.28 11.67
C GLU A 141 -5.00 3.69 11.15
N ILE A 142 -4.40 4.38 10.16
CA ILE A 142 -3.19 3.90 9.49
C ILE A 142 -2.12 4.99 9.58
N GLU A 143 -1.07 4.68 10.32
CA GLU A 143 0.15 5.47 10.29
C GLU A 143 0.97 5.12 9.04
N HIS A 144 1.52 6.15 8.38
CA HIS A 144 2.28 6.00 7.14
C HIS A 144 3.73 6.47 7.30
N PRO A 145 4.70 5.88 6.57
CA PRO A 145 6.12 6.22 6.69
C PRO A 145 6.47 7.68 6.32
N TYR A 146 5.63 8.38 5.54
CA TYR A 146 5.97 9.67 4.92
C TYR A 146 6.42 10.75 5.92
N LYS A 147 5.74 10.86 7.07
CA LYS A 147 6.08 11.87 8.07
C LYS A 147 7.43 11.55 8.72
N LEU A 148 7.67 10.28 9.05
CA LEU A 148 8.92 9.81 9.64
C LEU A 148 10.11 10.07 8.72
N VAL A 149 9.93 9.82 7.41
CA VAL A 149 10.93 10.15 6.39
C VAL A 149 11.21 11.66 6.37
N MET A 150 10.17 12.50 6.27
CA MET A 150 10.37 13.96 6.22
C MET A 150 11.05 14.51 7.47
N ASP A 151 10.59 14.09 8.65
CA ASP A 151 11.09 14.61 9.92
C ASP A 151 12.55 14.19 10.14
N TRP A 152 12.92 12.97 9.75
CA TRP A 152 14.32 12.54 9.80
C TRP A 152 15.18 13.29 8.80
N VAL A 153 14.78 13.37 7.52
CA VAL A 153 15.60 14.03 6.48
C VAL A 153 15.81 15.52 6.76
N LYS A 154 14.77 16.23 7.24
CA LYS A 154 14.88 17.65 7.61
C LYS A 154 15.89 17.93 8.73
N ARG A 155 16.05 16.98 9.66
CA ARG A 155 16.99 17.11 10.80
C ARG A 155 18.40 16.69 10.43
N SER A 156 18.54 15.68 9.57
CA SER A 156 19.82 15.00 9.33
C SER A 156 20.56 15.43 8.06
N VAL A 157 19.89 16.13 7.14
CA VAL A 157 20.45 16.47 5.82
C VAL A 157 20.25 17.96 5.50
N LYS A 158 21.23 18.58 4.85
CA LYS A 158 21.13 19.97 4.37
C LYS A 158 19.92 20.14 3.44
N THR A 159 19.34 21.33 3.43
CA THR A 159 18.04 21.60 2.76
C THR A 159 17.97 21.22 1.28
N GLU A 160 19.05 21.44 0.51
CA GLU A 160 19.08 21.13 -0.94
C GLU A 160 19.10 19.62 -1.20
N ASP A 161 20.01 18.90 -0.55
CA ASP A 161 20.12 17.44 -0.62
C ASP A 161 18.91 16.73 0.00
N GLY A 162 18.35 17.31 1.06
CA GLY A 162 17.20 16.77 1.78
C GLY A 162 15.95 16.65 0.89
N ARG A 163 15.71 17.60 -0.02
CA ARG A 163 14.56 17.51 -0.94
C ARG A 163 14.70 16.31 -1.88
N ARG A 164 15.90 16.12 -2.45
CA ARG A 164 16.20 15.01 -3.36
C ARG A 164 16.09 13.66 -2.65
N LEU A 165 16.62 13.56 -1.43
CA LEU A 165 16.50 12.35 -0.61
C LEU A 165 15.04 12.06 -0.20
N CYS A 166 14.28 13.05 0.24
CA CYS A 166 12.86 12.89 0.54
C CYS A 166 12.09 12.33 -0.65
N GLN A 167 12.30 12.90 -1.85
CA GLN A 167 11.63 12.41 -3.06
C GLN A 167 12.01 10.96 -3.37
N ALA A 168 13.31 10.63 -3.28
CA ALA A 168 13.78 9.26 -3.47
C ALA A 168 13.14 8.28 -2.48
N ALA A 169 13.21 8.59 -1.18
CA ALA A 169 12.63 7.77 -0.14
C ALA A 169 11.12 7.63 -0.28
N PHE A 170 10.39 8.69 -0.65
CA PHE A 170 8.95 8.61 -0.90
C PHE A 170 8.59 7.70 -2.06
N ASN A 171 9.39 7.66 -3.12
CA ASN A 171 9.19 6.72 -4.22
C ASN A 171 9.30 5.28 -3.70
N PHE A 172 10.33 4.98 -2.89
CA PHE A 172 10.50 3.66 -2.27
C PHE A 172 9.38 3.32 -1.28
N VAL A 173 8.88 4.28 -0.50
CA VAL A 173 7.68 4.08 0.33
C VAL A 173 6.48 3.72 -0.53
N ASN A 174 6.24 4.42 -1.64
CA ASN A 174 5.13 4.12 -2.56
C ASN A 174 5.29 2.74 -3.22
N ASP A 175 6.51 2.37 -3.58
CA ASP A 175 6.80 1.07 -4.18
C ASP A 175 6.58 -0.07 -3.19
N SER A 176 6.91 0.14 -1.91
CA SER A 176 6.63 -0.82 -0.83
C SER A 176 5.14 -1.13 -0.64
N LEU A 177 4.24 -0.23 -1.02
CA LEU A 177 2.79 -0.45 -0.95
C LEU A 177 2.31 -1.48 -1.98
N ARG A 178 3.09 -1.73 -3.03
CA ARG A 178 2.80 -2.77 -4.04
C ARG A 178 3.25 -4.16 -3.59
N THR A 179 3.94 -4.27 -2.46
CA THR A 179 4.35 -5.54 -1.86
C THR A 179 3.56 -5.81 -0.57
N SER A 180 3.86 -6.90 0.13
CA SER A 180 3.26 -7.21 1.43
C SER A 180 3.98 -6.55 2.61
N LEU A 181 4.94 -5.64 2.39
CA LEU A 181 5.72 -5.02 3.46
C LEU A 181 4.86 -4.31 4.51
N CYS A 182 3.77 -3.65 4.10
CA CYS A 182 2.83 -3.00 5.01
C CYS A 182 2.07 -3.96 5.94
N LEU A 183 2.11 -5.27 5.65
CA LEU A 183 1.55 -6.34 6.49
C LEU A 183 2.62 -7.06 7.31
N GLN A 184 3.90 -6.71 7.16
CA GLN A 184 5.02 -7.37 7.83
C GLN A 184 5.74 -6.44 8.80
N PHE A 185 5.85 -5.15 8.45
CA PHE A 185 6.69 -4.19 9.14
C PHE A 185 5.95 -2.89 9.45
N GLY A 186 6.29 -2.28 10.58
CA GLY A 186 5.74 -1.00 11.00
C GLY A 186 6.24 0.18 10.14
N PRO A 187 5.54 1.34 10.19
CA PRO A 187 5.89 2.51 9.40
C PRO A 187 7.32 3.02 9.61
N SER A 188 7.82 2.96 10.86
CA SER A 188 9.20 3.32 11.22
C SER A 188 10.24 2.46 10.49
N GLN A 189 9.98 1.15 10.41
CA GLN A 189 10.89 0.22 9.77
C GLN A 189 10.92 0.43 8.26
N ILE A 190 9.75 0.59 7.63
CA ILE A 190 9.63 0.89 6.19
C ILE A 190 10.29 2.25 5.86
N ALA A 191 10.09 3.27 6.70
CA ALA A 191 10.73 4.58 6.54
C ALA A 191 12.26 4.45 6.52
N SER A 192 12.83 3.69 7.46
CA SER A 192 14.28 3.49 7.55
C SER A 192 14.84 2.81 6.29
N ALA A 193 14.18 1.78 5.76
CA ALA A 193 14.61 1.10 4.53
C ALA A 193 14.52 2.04 3.32
N ALA A 194 13.42 2.78 3.20
CA ALA A 194 13.24 3.73 2.10
C ALA A 194 14.28 4.86 2.12
N ILE A 195 14.63 5.38 3.30
CA ILE A 195 15.74 6.34 3.45
C ILE A 195 17.06 5.70 3.06
N TYR A 196 17.33 4.47 3.52
CA TYR A 196 18.58 3.78 3.24
C TYR A 196 18.81 3.59 1.74
N ILE A 197 17.81 3.05 1.03
CA ILE A 197 17.88 2.89 -0.43
C ILE A 197 17.96 4.27 -1.10
N GLY A 198 17.20 5.25 -0.62
CA GLY A 198 17.21 6.63 -1.12
C GLY A 198 18.59 7.29 -1.04
N LEU A 199 19.32 7.09 0.06
CA LEU A 199 20.70 7.58 0.25
C LEU A 199 21.64 6.94 -0.77
N SER A 200 21.55 5.62 -0.95
CA SER A 200 22.34 4.89 -1.95
C SER A 200 22.05 5.37 -3.36
N MET A 201 20.77 5.55 -3.73
CA MET A 201 20.37 6.05 -5.05
C MET A 201 20.83 7.49 -5.29
N CYS A 202 20.82 8.32 -4.25
CA CYS A 202 21.29 9.70 -4.33
C CYS A 202 22.82 9.83 -4.29
N LYS A 203 23.55 8.74 -4.00
CA LYS A 203 25.00 8.73 -3.73
C LYS A 203 25.38 9.68 -2.57
N MET A 204 24.53 9.73 -1.55
CA MET A 204 24.73 10.58 -0.37
C MET A 204 25.37 9.77 0.74
N THR A 205 26.43 10.33 1.33
CA THR A 205 27.03 9.83 2.56
C THR A 205 26.60 10.72 3.71
N LEU A 206 26.06 10.12 4.77
CA LEU A 206 25.80 10.85 6.00
C LEU A 206 27.13 11.04 6.74
N PRO A 207 27.31 12.14 7.48
CA PRO A 207 28.38 12.26 8.45
C PRO A 207 28.28 11.07 9.42
N CYS A 208 29.34 10.28 9.57
CA CYS A 208 29.36 9.22 10.56
C CYS A 208 29.38 9.85 11.95
N ASP A 209 28.31 9.71 12.73
CA ASP A 209 28.26 10.13 14.13
C ASP A 209 28.86 9.01 15.02
N GLY A 210 30.16 8.73 14.79
CA GLY A 210 30.87 7.59 15.38
C GLY A 210 30.39 6.22 14.89
N ASP A 211 30.36 5.22 15.79
CA ASP A 211 29.93 3.84 15.53
C ASP A 211 28.39 3.65 15.51
N LYS A 212 27.61 4.71 15.73
CA LYS A 212 26.15 4.61 15.80
C LYS A 212 25.54 4.69 14.40
N ALA A 213 25.03 3.55 13.94
CA ALA A 213 24.25 3.50 12.73
C ALA A 213 22.91 4.25 12.89
N TRP A 214 22.66 5.24 12.01
CA TRP A 214 21.50 6.15 12.07
C TRP A 214 20.13 5.43 12.07
N TRP A 215 20.03 4.26 11.42
CA TRP A 215 18.78 3.49 11.37
C TRP A 215 18.36 2.93 12.74
N ARG A 216 19.24 2.94 13.75
CA ARG A 216 18.89 2.60 15.14
C ARG A 216 17.91 3.61 15.76
N GLU A 217 17.84 4.84 15.25
CA GLU A 217 16.83 5.83 15.68
C GLU A 217 15.39 5.39 15.36
N PHE A 218 15.23 4.49 14.38
CA PHE A 218 13.96 3.91 13.99
C PHE A 218 13.62 2.60 14.74
N ASP A 219 14.45 2.21 15.71
CA ASP A 219 14.41 0.92 16.41
C ASP A 219 14.50 -0.29 15.47
N VAL A 220 15.40 -0.19 14.48
CA VAL A 220 15.58 -1.20 13.43
C VAL A 220 16.95 -1.86 13.55
N THR A 221 16.97 -3.20 13.58
CA THR A 221 18.22 -3.95 13.49
C THR A 221 18.78 -3.94 12.06
N LYS A 222 20.10 -4.11 11.92
CA LYS A 222 20.72 -4.25 10.58
C LYS A 222 20.05 -5.36 9.77
N ARG A 223 19.74 -6.51 10.40
CA ARG A 223 19.07 -7.65 9.74
C ARG A 223 17.70 -7.25 9.18
N GLN A 224 16.86 -6.61 9.98
CA GLN A 224 15.54 -6.14 9.54
C GLN A 224 15.65 -5.11 8.42
N LEU A 225 16.60 -4.18 8.52
CA LEU A 225 16.83 -3.19 7.47
C LEU A 225 17.12 -3.86 6.13
N TRP A 226 18.06 -4.82 6.10
CA TRP A 226 18.38 -5.57 4.88
C TRP A 226 17.20 -6.37 4.37
N GLU A 227 16.46 -7.04 5.24
CA GLU A 227 15.26 -7.82 4.86
C GLU A 227 14.19 -6.95 4.19
N ILE A 228 13.93 -5.76 4.74
CA ILE A 228 12.96 -4.82 4.17
C ILE A 228 13.47 -4.27 2.84
N CYS A 229 14.76 -3.91 2.77
CA CYS A 229 15.37 -3.41 1.53
C CYS A 229 15.30 -4.45 0.40
N ASP A 230 15.64 -5.70 0.69
CA ASP A 230 15.60 -6.81 -0.26
C ASP A 230 14.19 -7.01 -0.82
N GLN A 231 13.19 -7.14 0.06
CA GLN A 231 11.78 -7.27 -0.34
C GLN A 231 11.22 -6.04 -1.07
N MET A 232 11.71 -4.83 -0.76
CA MET A 232 11.31 -3.62 -1.47
C MET A 232 11.89 -3.57 -2.88
N LEU A 233 13.12 -4.09 -3.05
CA LEU A 233 13.82 -4.15 -4.32
C LEU A 233 13.39 -5.34 -5.19
N ASP A 234 12.85 -6.41 -4.60
CA ASP A 234 12.25 -7.55 -5.31
C ASP A 234 11.22 -7.11 -6.37
N LEU A 235 10.50 -6.00 -6.11
CA LEU A 235 9.53 -5.43 -7.05
C LEU A 235 10.16 -5.11 -8.43
N TYR A 236 11.44 -4.74 -8.49
CA TYR A 236 12.12 -4.38 -9.75
C TYR A 236 12.67 -5.60 -10.51
N VAL A 237 12.64 -6.78 -9.89
CA VAL A 237 13.07 -8.06 -10.50
C VAL A 237 11.86 -8.92 -10.88
N GLN A 238 10.65 -8.53 -10.46
CA GLN A 238 9.42 -9.26 -10.75
C GLN A 238 8.97 -9.05 -12.21
N ASP A 239 9.11 -10.10 -13.03
CA ASP A 239 8.52 -10.21 -14.37
C ASP A 239 7.03 -10.54 -14.28
N PHE A 240 6.20 -9.61 -13.80
CA PHE A 240 4.77 -9.70 -14.04
C PHE A 240 4.52 -9.38 -15.51
N VAL A 241 4.32 -10.42 -16.32
CA VAL A 241 3.72 -10.26 -17.65
C VAL A 241 2.33 -9.70 -17.42
N VAL A 242 2.16 -8.38 -17.56
CA VAL A 242 0.84 -7.73 -17.54
C VAL A 242 0.06 -8.33 -18.71
N PRO A 243 -0.98 -9.15 -18.47
CA PRO A 243 -1.81 -9.62 -19.56
C PRO A 243 -2.45 -8.38 -20.17
N ARG A 244 -2.12 -8.08 -21.44
CA ARG A 244 -2.87 -7.08 -22.20
C ARG A 244 -4.29 -7.60 -22.29
N HIS A 245 -5.17 -7.04 -21.46
CA HIS A 245 -6.62 -7.20 -21.42
C HIS A 245 -7.17 -8.46 -22.12
N GLY A 246 -7.43 -9.52 -21.35
CA GLY A 246 -8.38 -10.54 -21.78
C GLY A 246 -9.78 -9.90 -21.81
N LEU A 247 -10.34 -9.82 -23.02
CA LEU A 247 -11.67 -9.34 -23.37
C LEU A 247 -12.78 -10.07 -22.62
#